data_AF-A0A3N5UC96-F1
#
_entry.id   AF-A0A3N5UC96-F1
#
_cell.length_a   1.000
_cell.length_b   1.000
_cell.length_c   1.000
_cell.angle_alpha   90.00
_cell.angle_beta   90.00
_cell.angle_gamma   90.00
#
_symmetry.space_group_name_H-M   'P 1'
#
loop_
_entity.id
_entity.type
_entity.pdbx_description
1 polymer ?
#
loop_
_entity_poly.entity_id
_entity_poly.type
_entity_poly.pdbx_seq_one_letter_code
_entity_poly.pdbx_strand_id
1 'polypeptide(L)'
;MPVLSDDRRRVAETILARYPAGRERSAVLPLLYLVQSVEGRLTQDGLREVGELLGITTAEVEAVASFYTMLRLRPTGTHVVSVCTNLSCALRGAGDVFEAAHAAAEIEQGEETSADGMVTVHEEECLGACDAAPVVQVDFANHDRVTAQRMVELVEALRSGRVPEPSRGRAPKDFRDASRILAGIEESA
;
A
#
# COMPACT_ATOMS: atom_id res chain seq x y z
N MET A 1 24.01 3.76 -0.64
CA MET A 1 23.83 4.20 0.76
C MET A 1 22.79 3.28 1.37
N PRO A 2 22.86 2.92 2.66
CA PRO A 2 21.83 2.06 3.25
C PRO A 2 20.48 2.78 3.21
N VAL A 3 19.45 2.07 2.77
CA VAL A 3 18.06 2.54 2.75
C VAL A 3 17.51 2.56 4.18
N LEU A 4 17.85 1.55 4.98
CA LEU A 4 17.51 1.50 6.40
C LEU A 4 18.57 2.22 7.24
N SER A 5 18.15 3.24 8.00
CA SER A 5 18.98 3.84 9.03
C SER A 5 19.28 2.84 10.15
N ASP A 6 20.27 3.13 11.00
CA ASP A 6 20.63 2.26 12.14
C ASP A 6 19.43 1.93 13.05
N ASP A 7 18.56 2.92 13.29
CA ASP A 7 17.29 2.70 14.03
C ASP A 7 16.38 1.69 13.33
N ARG A 8 16.25 1.79 12.00
CA ARG A 8 15.39 0.90 11.21
C ARG A 8 15.98 -0.48 11.04
N ARG A 9 17.31 -0.60 11.08
CA ARG A 9 18.00 -1.90 11.13
C ARG A 9 17.70 -2.64 12.44
N ARG A 10 17.66 -1.93 13.58
CA ARG A 10 17.17 -2.52 14.84
C ARG A 10 15.72 -2.99 14.73
N VAL A 11 14.86 -2.25 14.02
CA VAL A 11 13.49 -2.70 13.74
C VAL A 11 13.48 -3.93 12.83
N ALA A 12 14.34 -4.01 11.83
CA ALA A 12 14.47 -5.22 11.01
C ALA A 12 14.88 -6.45 11.85
N GLU A 13 15.76 -6.28 12.84
CA GLU A 13 16.14 -7.34 13.78
C GLU A 13 14.95 -7.85 14.61
N THR A 14 14.04 -6.96 15.04
CA THR A 14 12.82 -7.40 15.76
C THR A 14 11.85 -8.16 14.85
N ILE A 15 11.80 -7.84 13.56
CA ILE A 15 11.03 -8.62 12.57
C ILE A 15 11.66 -10.00 12.39
N LEU A 16 12.99 -10.08 12.22
CA LEU A 16 13.72 -11.33 12.06
C LEU A 16 13.53 -12.26 13.28
N ALA A 17 13.52 -11.70 14.49
CA ALA A 17 13.33 -12.45 15.73
C ALA A 17 11.97 -13.15 15.85
N ARG A 18 10.98 -12.83 14.99
CA ARG A 18 9.69 -13.52 14.94
C ARG A 18 9.78 -14.90 14.28
N TYR A 19 10.88 -15.19 13.60
CA TYR A 19 11.07 -16.42 12.84
C TYR A 19 12.11 -17.31 13.54
N PRO A 20 11.94 -18.65 13.51
CA PRO A 20 12.93 -19.57 14.05
C PRO A 20 14.30 -19.42 13.38
N ALA A 21 15.38 -19.71 14.11
CA ALA A 21 16.72 -19.73 13.55
C ALA A 21 16.82 -20.67 12.33
N GLY A 22 17.47 -20.21 11.27
CA GLY A 22 17.55 -20.90 9.98
C GLY A 22 16.29 -20.79 9.11
N ARG A 23 15.28 -20.02 9.54
CA ARG A 23 14.03 -19.74 8.79
C ARG A 23 13.81 -18.25 8.56
N GLU A 24 14.87 -17.45 8.66
CA GLU A 24 14.86 -15.99 8.53
C GLU A 24 14.31 -15.54 7.18
N ARG A 25 14.51 -16.33 6.12
CA ARG A 25 13.94 -16.06 4.77
C ARG A 25 12.44 -15.79 4.79
N SER A 26 11.69 -16.36 5.74
CA SER A 26 10.25 -16.12 5.88
C SER A 26 9.91 -14.66 6.25
N ALA A 27 10.88 -13.87 6.71
CA ALA A 27 10.76 -12.45 6.99
C ALA A 27 10.81 -11.54 5.74
N VAL A 28 11.00 -12.10 4.53
CA VAL A 28 11.15 -11.31 3.30
C VAL A 28 10.00 -10.33 3.08
N LEU A 29 8.74 -10.76 3.26
CA LEU A 29 7.58 -9.92 3.03
C LEU A 29 7.49 -8.73 4.02
N PRO A 30 7.55 -8.93 5.35
CA PRO A 30 7.53 -7.79 6.29
C PRO A 30 8.77 -6.88 6.17
N LEU A 31 9.94 -7.41 5.79
CA LEU A 31 11.12 -6.58 5.53
C LEU A 31 10.96 -5.71 4.28
N LEU A 32 10.31 -6.21 3.24
CA LEU A 32 9.96 -5.40 2.07
C LEU A 32 8.96 -4.31 2.43
N TYR A 33 7.94 -4.62 3.24
CA TYR A 33 7.04 -3.59 3.77
C TYR A 33 7.77 -2.54 4.63
N LEU A 34 8.78 -2.94 5.42
CA LEU A 34 9.61 -2.00 6.16
C LEU A 34 10.36 -1.05 5.22
N VAL A 35 11.00 -1.56 4.17
CA VAL A 35 11.67 -0.71 3.15
C VAL A 35 10.66 0.23 2.47
N GLN A 36 9.50 -0.30 2.07
CA GLN A 36 8.44 0.48 1.44
C GLN A 36 7.90 1.59 2.36
N SER A 37 7.85 1.35 3.68
CA SER A 37 7.48 2.39 4.66
C SER A 37 8.45 3.57 4.72
N VAL A 38 9.69 3.38 4.28
CA VAL A 38 10.73 4.41 4.27
C VAL A 38 10.71 5.18 2.96
N GLU A 39 10.74 4.45 1.86
CA GLU A 39 10.94 5.03 0.52
C GLU A 39 9.61 5.33 -0.18
N GLY A 40 8.50 4.76 0.27
CA GLY A 40 7.19 4.79 -0.41
C GLY A 40 7.08 3.82 -1.58
N ARG A 41 8.17 3.13 -1.93
CA ARG A 41 8.27 2.09 -2.96
C ARG A 41 9.47 1.19 -2.67
N LEU A 42 9.66 0.14 -3.44
CA LEU A 42 10.83 -0.73 -3.38
C LEU A 42 11.85 -0.34 -4.45
N THR A 43 12.96 0.26 -4.03
CA THR A 43 14.10 0.54 -4.91
C THR A 43 15.03 -0.66 -5.02
N GLN A 44 15.87 -0.69 -6.06
CA GLN A 44 16.92 -1.70 -6.22
C GLN A 44 17.88 -1.77 -5.01
N ASP A 45 18.18 -0.63 -4.39
CA ASP A 45 19.00 -0.58 -3.18
C ASP A 45 18.26 -1.20 -1.99
N GLY A 46 16.96 -0.93 -1.84
CA GLY A 46 16.12 -1.53 -0.81
C GLY A 46 15.99 -3.05 -0.95
N LEU A 47 15.82 -3.56 -2.18
CA LEU A 47 15.77 -5.00 -2.45
C LEU A 47 17.10 -5.68 -2.13
N ARG A 48 18.23 -5.05 -2.48
CA ARG A 48 19.57 -5.54 -2.14
C ARG A 48 19.77 -5.60 -0.63
N GLU A 49 19.37 -4.56 0.10
CA GLU A 49 19.54 -4.51 1.54
C GLU A 49 18.72 -5.60 2.26
N VAL A 50 17.50 -5.91 1.79
CA VAL A 50 16.72 -7.05 2.30
C VAL A 50 17.42 -8.38 2.00
N GLY A 51 18.03 -8.53 0.83
CA GLY A 51 18.83 -9.71 0.48
C GLY A 51 20.02 -9.90 1.43
N GLU A 52 20.75 -8.83 1.72
CA GLU A 52 21.87 -8.81 2.67
C GLU A 52 21.43 -9.19 4.09
N LEU A 53 20.31 -8.65 4.57
CA LEU A 53 19.76 -8.97 5.90
C LEU A 53 19.38 -10.45 6.05
N LEU A 54 18.92 -11.07 4.96
CA LEU A 54 18.43 -12.45 4.95
C LEU A 54 19.49 -13.47 4.51
N GLY A 55 20.64 -13.02 4.02
CA GLY A 55 21.65 -13.89 3.41
C GLY A 55 21.16 -14.61 2.14
N ILE A 56 20.27 -13.97 1.37
CA ILE A 56 19.76 -14.48 0.08
C ILE A 56 20.09 -13.53 -1.06
N THR A 57 19.91 -13.97 -2.30
CA THR A 57 20.24 -13.14 -3.47
C THR A 57 19.19 -12.04 -3.70
N THR A 58 19.60 -10.90 -4.26
CA THR A 58 18.67 -9.83 -4.68
C THR A 58 17.59 -10.36 -5.63
N ALA A 59 17.93 -11.28 -6.53
CA ALA A 59 16.99 -11.88 -7.47
C ALA A 59 15.86 -12.66 -6.78
N GLU A 60 16.17 -13.34 -5.67
CA GLU A 60 15.14 -14.03 -4.87
C GLU A 60 14.20 -13.04 -4.18
N VAL A 61 14.71 -11.88 -3.75
CA VAL A 61 13.91 -10.80 -3.17
C VAL A 61 13.04 -10.14 -4.26
N GLU A 62 13.60 -9.88 -5.43
CA GLU A 62 12.88 -9.34 -6.61
C GLU A 62 11.74 -10.25 -7.06
N ALA A 63 11.94 -11.58 -7.02
CA ALA A 63 10.89 -12.53 -7.34
C ALA A 63 9.69 -12.40 -6.39
N VAL A 64 9.93 -12.14 -5.10
CA VAL A 64 8.85 -11.88 -4.12
C VAL A 64 8.23 -10.50 -4.37
N ALA A 65 9.06 -9.47 -4.57
CA ALA A 65 8.61 -8.09 -4.77
C ALA A 65 7.73 -7.92 -6.02
N SER A 66 8.01 -8.65 -7.09
CA SER A 66 7.22 -8.63 -8.33
C SER A 66 6.00 -9.54 -8.30
N PHE A 67 5.94 -10.50 -7.38
CA PHE A 67 4.81 -11.43 -7.25
C PHE A 67 3.62 -10.82 -6.49
N TYR A 68 3.88 -10.08 -5.41
CA TYR A 68 2.82 -9.47 -4.60
C TYR A 68 2.49 -8.05 -5.08
N THR A 69 1.27 -7.84 -5.58
CA THR A 69 0.78 -6.55 -6.11
C THR A 69 0.79 -5.41 -5.08
N MET A 70 0.72 -5.75 -3.79
CA MET A 70 0.77 -4.83 -2.66
C MET A 70 2.14 -4.13 -2.51
N LEU A 71 3.20 -4.71 -3.08
CA LEU A 71 4.55 -4.20 -3.07
C LEU A 71 4.78 -3.32 -4.31
N ARG A 72 5.03 -2.04 -4.10
CA ARG A 72 5.13 -1.04 -5.17
C ARG A 72 6.56 -0.90 -5.64
N LEU A 73 6.83 -1.35 -6.87
CA LEU A 73 8.13 -1.15 -7.53
C LEU A 73 8.23 0.23 -8.23
N ARG A 74 7.07 0.83 -8.56
CA ARG A 74 6.96 2.17 -9.16
C ARG A 74 6.67 3.21 -8.07
N PRO A 75 7.02 4.50 -8.29
CA PRO A 75 6.58 5.58 -7.40
C PRO A 75 5.05 5.60 -7.29
N THR A 76 4.55 5.84 -6.09
CA THR A 76 3.14 6.13 -5.81
C THR A 76 3.03 7.51 -5.16
N GLY A 77 1.81 8.04 -5.13
CA GLY A 77 1.46 9.21 -4.35
C GLY A 77 1.53 8.94 -2.86
N THR A 78 1.24 10.00 -2.08
CA THR A 78 1.16 9.94 -0.61
C THR A 78 0.12 8.92 -0.15
N HIS A 79 -1.01 8.84 -0.85
CA HIS A 79 -2.09 7.90 -0.62
C HIS A 79 -2.30 7.01 -1.84
N VAL A 80 -2.63 5.74 -1.59
CA VAL A 80 -3.00 4.77 -2.61
C VAL A 80 -4.47 4.40 -2.44
N VAL A 81 -5.25 4.65 -3.49
CA VAL A 81 -6.67 4.34 -3.60
C VAL A 81 -6.84 3.17 -4.56
N SER A 82 -7.34 2.05 -4.05
CA SER A 82 -7.61 0.84 -4.80
C SER A 82 -9.12 0.64 -4.93
N VAL A 83 -9.66 0.64 -6.14
CA VAL A 83 -11.10 0.45 -6.38
C VAL A 83 -11.36 -0.99 -6.81
N CYS A 84 -12.15 -1.73 -6.06
CA CYS A 84 -12.53 -3.10 -6.45
C CYS A 84 -13.43 -3.05 -7.70
N THR A 85 -12.96 -3.60 -8.82
CA THR A 85 -13.74 -3.70 -10.07
C THR A 85 -14.23 -5.13 -10.37
N ASN A 86 -14.08 -6.06 -9.42
CA ASN A 86 -14.57 -7.43 -9.54
C ASN A 86 -16.11 -7.51 -9.43
N LEU A 87 -16.70 -8.65 -9.79
CA LEU A 87 -18.11 -8.86 -10.14
C LEU A 87 -19.12 -8.16 -9.24
N SER A 88 -19.06 -8.38 -7.92
CA SER A 88 -20.03 -7.77 -6.99
C SER A 88 -19.95 -6.24 -6.98
N CYS A 89 -18.75 -5.67 -7.07
CA CYS A 89 -18.57 -4.22 -7.11
C CYS A 89 -18.92 -3.65 -8.48
N ALA A 90 -18.56 -4.33 -9.57
CA ALA A 90 -18.95 -3.95 -10.92
C ALA A 90 -20.48 -3.87 -11.08
N LEU A 91 -21.22 -4.89 -10.62
CA LEU A 91 -22.69 -4.90 -10.63
C LEU A 91 -23.32 -3.79 -9.76
N ARG A 92 -22.54 -3.20 -8.85
CA ARG A 92 -22.96 -2.12 -7.96
C ARG A 92 -22.45 -0.75 -8.41
N GLY A 93 -21.85 -0.65 -9.59
CA GLY A 93 -21.41 0.63 -10.18
C GLY A 93 -19.97 1.03 -9.84
N ALA A 94 -19.07 0.08 -9.59
CA ALA A 94 -17.66 0.39 -9.32
C ALA A 94 -16.94 1.12 -10.46
N GLY A 95 -17.39 0.96 -11.71
CA GLY A 95 -16.87 1.76 -12.83
C GLY A 95 -17.06 3.26 -12.62
N ASP A 96 -18.27 3.67 -12.22
CA ASP A 96 -18.57 5.08 -11.93
C ASP A 96 -17.75 5.60 -10.73
N VAL A 97 -17.46 4.73 -9.76
CA VAL A 97 -16.60 5.04 -8.61
C VAL A 97 -15.16 5.24 -9.06
N PHE A 98 -14.63 4.38 -9.92
CA PHE A 98 -13.27 4.47 -10.44
C PHE A 98 -13.06 5.75 -11.26
N GLU A 99 -13.98 6.05 -12.18
CA GLU A 99 -13.94 7.28 -12.97
C GLU A 99 -14.03 8.54 -12.09
N ALA A 100 -14.89 8.52 -11.06
CA ALA A 100 -14.99 9.61 -10.10
C ALA A 100 -13.68 9.80 -9.30
N ALA A 101 -12.99 8.72 -8.95
CA ALA A 101 -11.69 8.79 -8.26
C ALA A 101 -10.63 9.45 -9.16
N HIS A 102 -10.50 9.02 -10.41
CA HIS A 102 -9.57 9.61 -11.38
C HIS A 102 -9.84 11.09 -11.61
N ALA A 103 -11.11 11.45 -11.83
CA ALA A 103 -11.50 12.85 -12.07
C ALA A 103 -11.23 13.74 -10.84
N ALA A 104 -11.58 13.30 -9.64
CA ALA A 104 -11.35 14.08 -8.41
C ALA A 104 -9.86 14.22 -8.05
N ALA A 105 -9.05 13.21 -8.41
CA ALA A 105 -7.61 13.24 -8.21
C ALA A 105 -6.87 14.03 -9.30
N GLU A 106 -7.57 14.49 -10.33
CA GLU A 106 -6.99 15.18 -11.50
C GLU A 106 -5.88 14.35 -12.16
N ILE A 107 -6.10 13.03 -12.26
CA ILE A 107 -5.14 12.11 -12.88
C ILE A 107 -5.30 12.16 -14.40
N GLU A 108 -4.19 12.35 -15.10
CA GLU A 108 -4.16 12.35 -16.57
C GLU A 108 -4.47 10.96 -17.15
N GLN A 109 -5.02 10.93 -18.35
CA GLN A 109 -5.39 9.68 -19.00
C GLN A 109 -4.16 8.78 -19.22
N GLY A 110 -4.22 7.55 -18.70
CA GLY A 110 -3.13 6.56 -18.81
C GLY A 110 -2.14 6.62 -17.65
N GLU A 111 -2.25 7.61 -16.77
CA GLU A 111 -1.48 7.68 -15.53
C GLU A 111 -2.28 7.10 -14.37
N GLU A 112 -1.58 6.62 -13.33
CA GLU A 112 -2.20 6.15 -12.08
C GLU A 112 -2.07 7.18 -10.96
N THR A 113 -1.17 8.17 -11.07
CA THR A 113 -0.83 9.09 -9.98
C THR A 113 -1.06 10.53 -10.38
N SER A 114 -1.64 11.31 -9.46
CA SER A 114 -1.90 12.74 -9.67
C SER A 114 -0.61 13.53 -9.83
N ALA A 115 -0.65 14.61 -10.61
CA ALA A 115 0.53 15.43 -10.90
C ALA A 115 1.17 16.07 -9.65
N ASP A 116 0.36 16.28 -8.60
CA ASP A 116 0.81 16.78 -7.30
C ASP A 116 1.43 15.69 -6.40
N GLY A 117 1.43 14.43 -6.83
CA GLY A 117 1.97 13.29 -6.08
C GLY A 117 1.17 12.93 -4.84
N MET A 118 -0.08 13.41 -4.71
CA MET A 118 -0.89 13.15 -3.52
C MET A 118 -1.61 11.80 -3.57
N VAL A 119 -2.18 11.43 -4.71
CA VAL A 119 -3.08 10.27 -4.83
C VAL A 119 -2.68 9.39 -6.01
N THR A 120 -2.50 8.10 -5.76
CA THR A 120 -2.48 7.07 -6.79
C THR A 120 -3.82 6.34 -6.80
N VAL A 121 -4.48 6.26 -7.95
CA VAL A 121 -5.71 5.49 -8.16
C VAL A 121 -5.40 4.32 -9.10
N HIS A 122 -5.85 3.13 -8.74
CA HIS A 122 -5.80 1.96 -9.64
C HIS A 122 -6.98 1.03 -9.37
N GLU A 123 -7.30 0.23 -10.39
CA GLU A 123 -8.22 -0.88 -10.24
C GLU A 123 -7.58 -1.98 -9.41
N GLU A 124 -8.38 -2.62 -8.57
CA GLU A 124 -7.96 -3.75 -7.74
C GLU A 124 -8.98 -4.87 -7.84
N GLU A 125 -8.48 -6.08 -7.61
CA GLU A 125 -9.32 -7.26 -7.57
C GLU A 125 -10.18 -7.32 -6.28
N CYS A 126 -10.79 -8.47 -6.02
CA CYS A 126 -11.68 -8.65 -4.89
C CYS A 126 -11.02 -8.29 -3.54
N LEU A 127 -11.53 -7.24 -2.90
CA LEU A 127 -11.13 -6.77 -1.56
C LEU A 127 -11.79 -7.54 -0.39
N GLY A 128 -12.50 -8.63 -0.68
CA GLY A 128 -13.06 -9.53 0.34
C GLY A 128 -14.25 -9.01 1.15
N ALA A 129 -14.88 -7.89 0.76
CA ALA A 129 -16.03 -7.28 1.43
C ALA A 129 -17.26 -7.15 0.50
N CYS A 130 -17.58 -8.22 -0.23
CA CYS A 130 -18.60 -8.21 -1.28
C CYS A 130 -20.02 -7.85 -0.79
N ASP A 131 -20.34 -8.11 0.48
CA ASP A 131 -21.60 -7.71 1.14
C ASP A 131 -21.76 -6.19 1.27
N ALA A 132 -20.66 -5.46 1.12
CA ALA A 132 -20.58 -4.03 1.27
C ALA A 132 -20.24 -3.28 -0.04
N ALA A 133 -20.36 -3.95 -1.19
CA ALA A 133 -20.05 -3.38 -2.49
C ALA A 133 -20.85 -2.08 -2.84
N PRO A 134 -20.23 -1.10 -3.54
CA PRO A 134 -18.82 -1.06 -3.98
C PRO A 134 -17.83 -0.80 -2.83
N VAL A 135 -16.67 -1.46 -2.89
CA VAL A 135 -15.60 -1.34 -1.89
C VAL A 135 -14.42 -0.61 -2.50
N VAL A 136 -13.92 0.39 -1.79
CA VAL A 136 -12.67 1.09 -2.09
C VAL A 136 -11.73 0.91 -0.92
N GLN A 137 -10.46 0.72 -1.20
CA GLN A 137 -9.42 0.66 -0.19
C GLN A 137 -8.55 1.92 -0.28
N VAL A 138 -8.34 2.59 0.84
CA VAL A 138 -7.39 3.71 0.95
C VAL A 138 -6.27 3.27 1.87
N ASP A 139 -5.05 3.18 1.37
CA ASP A 139 -3.87 2.74 2.11
C ASP A 139 -4.10 1.44 2.91
N PHE A 140 -4.67 0.42 2.27
CA PHE A 140 -5.05 -0.86 2.90
C PHE A 140 -6.25 -0.83 3.87
N ALA A 141 -6.93 0.30 4.04
CA ALA A 141 -8.14 0.43 4.85
C ALA A 141 -9.41 0.48 3.99
N ASN A 142 -10.38 -0.40 4.27
CA ASN A 142 -11.57 -0.53 3.43
C ASN A 142 -12.64 0.51 3.79
N HIS A 143 -13.22 1.10 2.75
CA HIS A 143 -14.42 1.93 2.77
C HIS A 143 -15.55 1.19 2.06
N ASP A 144 -16.65 1.02 2.79
CA ASP A 144 -17.81 0.26 2.35
C ASP A 144 -18.83 1.16 1.64
N ARG A 145 -19.60 0.57 0.72
CA ARG A 145 -20.74 1.18 0.01
C ARG A 145 -20.40 2.52 -0.63
N VAL A 146 -19.21 2.62 -1.22
CA VAL A 146 -18.72 3.86 -1.82
C VAL A 146 -19.52 4.16 -3.09
N THR A 147 -20.11 5.35 -3.12
CA THR A 147 -20.75 5.93 -4.30
C THR A 147 -19.77 6.85 -5.03
N ALA A 148 -20.03 7.21 -6.28
CA ALA A 148 -19.22 8.18 -7.02
C ALA A 148 -19.08 9.50 -6.25
N GLN A 149 -20.17 10.03 -5.67
CA GLN A 149 -20.12 11.23 -4.83
C GLN A 149 -19.24 11.04 -3.59
N ARG A 150 -19.39 9.91 -2.89
CA ARG A 150 -18.57 9.61 -1.71
C ARG A 150 -17.08 9.47 -2.09
N MET A 151 -16.79 8.95 -3.28
CA MET A 151 -15.43 8.84 -3.79
C MET A 151 -14.77 10.21 -3.98
N VAL A 152 -15.50 11.18 -4.54
CA VAL A 152 -15.03 12.57 -4.66
C VAL A 152 -14.68 13.13 -3.28
N GLU A 153 -15.58 12.97 -2.30
CA GLU A 153 -15.34 13.44 -0.92
C GLU A 153 -14.11 12.77 -0.27
N LEU A 154 -13.89 11.48 -0.54
CA LEU A 154 -12.71 10.74 -0.06
C LEU A 154 -11.43 11.33 -0.65
N VAL A 155 -11.37 11.53 -1.98
CA VAL A 155 -10.19 12.10 -2.64
C VAL A 155 -9.92 13.54 -2.16
N GLU A 156 -10.94 14.38 -2.08
CA GLU A 156 -10.79 15.76 -1.58
C GLU A 156 -10.30 15.80 -0.12
N ALA A 157 -10.79 14.89 0.72
CA ALA A 157 -10.31 14.76 2.09
C ALA A 157 -8.80 14.43 2.13
N LEU A 158 -8.35 13.44 1.35
CA LEU A 158 -6.94 13.06 1.26
C LEU A 158 -6.07 14.22 0.75
N ARG A 159 -6.50 14.92 -0.31
CA ARG A 159 -5.79 16.09 -0.84
C ARG A 159 -5.72 17.26 0.17
N SER A 160 -6.71 17.35 1.07
CA SER A 160 -6.70 18.31 2.18
C SER A 160 -5.90 17.85 3.42
N GLY A 161 -5.23 16.70 3.35
CA GLY A 161 -4.46 16.12 4.46
C GLY A 161 -5.33 15.52 5.57
N ARG A 162 -6.62 15.29 5.33
CA ARG A 162 -7.53 14.61 6.25
C ARG A 162 -7.63 13.14 5.85
N VAL A 163 -7.31 12.25 6.79
CA VAL A 163 -7.47 10.81 6.62
C VAL A 163 -8.94 10.45 6.91
N PRO A 164 -9.71 9.95 5.92
CA PRO A 164 -11.08 9.52 6.15
C PRO A 164 -11.12 8.26 7.01
N GLU A 165 -12.05 8.19 7.95
CA GLU A 165 -12.23 6.99 8.76
C GLU A 165 -12.71 5.81 7.89
N PRO A 166 -12.04 4.66 7.91
CA PRO A 166 -12.46 3.48 7.17
C PRO A 166 -13.70 2.87 7.80
N SER A 167 -14.44 2.10 7.01
CA SER A 167 -15.54 1.30 7.53
C SER A 167 -15.02 0.11 8.36
N ARG A 168 -13.77 -0.29 8.13
CA ARG A 168 -13.14 -1.48 8.73
C ARG A 168 -11.68 -1.20 9.07
N GLY A 169 -11.29 -1.55 10.30
CA GLY A 169 -9.90 -1.49 10.75
C GLY A 169 -9.44 -0.09 11.16
N ARG A 170 -8.11 0.07 11.27
CA ARG A 170 -7.45 1.34 11.60
C ARG A 170 -7.23 2.15 10.33
N ALA A 171 -7.39 3.47 10.40
CA ALA A 171 -6.97 4.39 9.35
C ALA A 171 -5.44 4.63 9.41
N PRO A 172 -4.65 4.24 8.40
CA PRO A 172 -3.25 4.61 8.33
C PRO A 172 -3.11 6.09 7.98
N LYS A 173 -2.02 6.72 8.44
CA LYS A 173 -1.79 8.14 8.16
C LYS A 173 -1.60 8.39 6.65
N ASP A 174 -0.87 7.52 5.99
CA ASP A 174 -0.51 7.55 4.58
C ASP A 174 -0.04 6.15 4.14
N PHE A 175 0.33 5.98 2.86
CA PHE A 175 0.77 4.70 2.31
C PHE A 175 2.05 4.14 3.01
N ARG A 176 2.91 5.03 3.49
CA ARG A 176 4.12 4.65 4.22
C ARG A 176 3.79 4.14 5.62
N ASP A 177 2.86 4.78 6.33
CA ASP A 177 2.32 4.29 7.59
C ASP A 177 1.62 2.95 7.42
N ALA A 178 0.82 2.77 6.37
CA ALA A 178 0.19 1.49 6.08
C ALA A 178 1.22 0.38 5.86
N SER A 179 2.28 0.66 5.10
CA SER A 179 3.40 -0.29 4.90
C SER A 179 4.12 -0.60 6.22
N ARG A 180 4.27 0.37 7.11
CA ARG A 180 4.84 0.15 8.45
C ARG A 180 3.98 -0.80 9.29
N ILE A 181 2.65 -0.63 9.26
CA ILE A 181 1.70 -1.52 9.94
C ILE A 181 1.80 -2.95 9.37
N LEU A 182 1.89 -3.09 8.04
CA LEU A 182 2.01 -4.39 7.37
C LEU A 182 3.36 -5.08 7.64
N ALA A 183 4.41 -4.33 7.94
CA ALA A 183 5.66 -4.87 8.50
C ALA A 183 5.50 -5.40 9.94
N GLY A 184 4.33 -5.23 10.54
CA GLY A 184 3.99 -5.61 11.91
C GLY A 184 4.62 -4.69 12.95
N ILE A 185 4.84 -3.42 12.63
CA ILE A 185 5.40 -2.43 13.55
C ILE A 185 4.23 -1.59 14.08
N GLU A 186 3.72 -1.97 15.25
CA GLU A 186 2.71 -1.18 15.96
C GLU A 186 3.41 0.00 16.65
N GLU A 187 2.97 1.22 16.33
CA GLU A 187 3.35 2.54 16.87
C GLU A 187 4.85 2.79 17.14
N SER A 188 5.39 3.87 16.57
CA SER A 188 6.65 4.42 17.07
C SER A 188 6.46 4.83 18.53
N ALA A 189 7.32 4.32 19.42
CA ALA A 189 7.77 5.11 20.56
C ALA A 189 8.25 6.50 20.11
#